data_AF-A0A7K5CJP4-F1
#
_entry.id   AF-A0A7K5CJP4-F1
#
_cell.length_a   1.000
_cell.length_b   1.000
_cell.length_c   1.000
_cell.angle_alpha   90.00
_cell.angle_beta   90.00
_cell.angle_gamma   90.00
#
_symmetry.space_group_name_H-M   'P 1'
#
loop_
_entity.id
_entity.type
_entity.pdbx_description
1 polymer ?
#
loop_
_entity_poly.entity_id
_entity_poly.type
_entity_poly.pdbx_seq_one_letter_code
_entity_poly.pdbx_strand_id
1 'polypeptide(L)'
;MPSSWVLVLAVLGGACALPAPAPLSYTEALAQAVDSYNQQPEVQNAFRLLSAEPEPGPGVELSSLQKLNFSMMETECAASARASPDDCDFKENGVIKECSGPVQFRQDLPEIDLSCSDASSDPVLIQRGRFGRFLRKVRRFRPRVKFNV
;
A
#
# COMPACT_ATOMS: atom_id res chain seq x y z
N MET A 1 22.83 -55.59 -34.85
CA MET A 1 21.47 -55.00 -34.86
C MET A 1 21.03 -54.87 -33.41
N PRO A 2 21.22 -53.70 -32.76
CA PRO A 2 20.85 -53.55 -31.35
C PRO A 2 19.33 -53.65 -31.21
N SER A 3 18.92 -54.45 -30.22
CA SER A 3 17.56 -54.89 -29.98
C SER A 3 16.59 -53.72 -29.72
N SER A 4 15.41 -53.81 -30.33
CA SER A 4 14.28 -52.87 -30.28
C SER A 4 13.79 -52.51 -28.87
N TRP A 5 14.30 -53.18 -27.83
CA TRP A 5 13.93 -52.93 -26.44
C TRP A 5 14.65 -51.72 -25.81
N VAL A 6 15.80 -51.32 -26.36
CA VAL A 6 16.58 -50.20 -25.80
C VAL A 6 15.92 -48.84 -26.09
N LEU A 7 15.05 -48.76 -27.11
CA LEU A 7 14.43 -47.50 -27.54
C LEU A 7 13.24 -47.07 -26.67
N VAL A 8 12.61 -47.97 -25.91
CA VAL A 8 11.41 -47.63 -25.11
C VAL A 8 11.77 -46.94 -23.79
N LEU A 9 12.97 -47.19 -23.25
CA LEU A 9 13.40 -46.57 -21.98
C LEU A 9 13.88 -45.11 -22.13
N ALA A 10 14.09 -44.63 -23.35
CA ALA A 10 14.61 -43.27 -23.60
C ALA A 10 13.53 -42.17 -23.51
N VAL A 11 12.24 -42.51 -23.38
CA VAL A 11 11.13 -41.53 -23.48
C VAL A 11 10.58 -41.05 -22.12
N LEU A 12 10.95 -41.67 -20.99
CA LEU A 12 10.37 -41.32 -19.67
C LEU A 12 11.19 -40.31 -18.83
N GLY A 13 12.32 -39.80 -19.32
CA GLY A 13 13.24 -38.97 -18.53
C GLY A 13 12.99 -37.45 -18.60
N GLY A 14 11.75 -37.00 -18.77
CA GLY A 14 11.40 -35.59 -18.96
C GLY A 14 10.65 -34.99 -17.77
N ALA A 15 11.09 -35.21 -16.54
CA ALA A 15 10.57 -34.43 -15.42
C ALA A 15 11.12 -33.00 -15.56
N CYS A 16 10.28 -32.08 -16.07
CA CYS A 16 10.52 -30.66 -15.94
C CYS A 16 10.65 -30.35 -14.44
N ALA A 17 11.88 -30.21 -13.95
CA ALA A 17 12.13 -29.55 -12.68
C ALA A 17 11.73 -28.09 -12.88
N LEU A 18 10.49 -27.75 -12.49
CA LEU A 18 10.10 -26.36 -12.38
C LEU A 18 11.05 -25.71 -11.36
N PRO A 19 11.67 -24.56 -11.68
CA PRO A 19 12.43 -23.83 -10.68
C PRO A 19 11.50 -23.52 -9.52
N ALA A 20 11.94 -23.84 -8.30
CA ALA A 20 11.21 -23.46 -7.10
C ALA A 20 10.98 -21.95 -7.12
N PRO A 21 9.78 -21.46 -6.77
CA PRO A 21 9.52 -20.03 -6.72
C PRO A 21 10.52 -19.38 -5.76
N ALA A 22 11.23 -18.36 -6.25
CA ALA A 22 12.12 -17.57 -5.42
C ALA A 22 11.31 -16.93 -4.27
N PRO A 23 11.92 -16.71 -3.09
CA PRO A 23 11.25 -15.98 -2.02
C PRO A 23 10.90 -14.57 -2.54
N LEU A 24 9.63 -14.16 -2.37
CA LEU A 24 9.21 -12.81 -2.73
C LEU A 24 9.97 -11.79 -1.89
N SER A 25 10.45 -10.73 -2.53
CA SER A 25 11.01 -9.56 -1.85
C SER A 25 9.91 -8.70 -1.21
N TYR A 26 10.28 -7.82 -0.29
CA TYR A 26 9.34 -6.90 0.39
C TYR A 26 8.57 -6.03 -0.60
N THR A 27 9.27 -5.52 -1.62
CA THR A 27 8.66 -4.70 -2.68
C THR A 27 7.72 -5.51 -3.57
N GLU A 28 8.06 -6.75 -3.90
CA GLU A 28 7.17 -7.64 -4.66
C GLU A 28 5.92 -8.02 -3.88
N ALA A 29 6.05 -8.25 -2.56
CA ALA A 29 4.91 -8.53 -1.70
C ALA A 29 3.94 -7.34 -1.62
N LEU A 30 4.47 -6.11 -1.54
CA LEU A 30 3.66 -4.88 -1.60
C LEU A 30 2.96 -4.71 -2.97
N ALA A 31 3.69 -4.94 -4.06
CA ALA A 31 3.11 -4.87 -5.41
C ALA A 31 1.97 -5.88 -5.58
N GLN A 32 2.21 -7.14 -5.17
CA GLN A 32 1.20 -8.18 -5.21
C GLN A 32 -0.01 -7.86 -4.33
N ALA A 33 0.20 -7.23 -3.16
CA ALA A 33 -0.88 -6.82 -2.28
C ALA A 33 -1.77 -5.77 -2.95
N VAL A 34 -1.16 -4.75 -3.57
CA VAL A 34 -1.90 -3.72 -4.32
C VAL A 34 -2.65 -4.32 -5.50
N ASP A 35 -2.00 -5.22 -6.26
CA ASP A 35 -2.64 -5.90 -7.39
C ASP A 35 -3.81 -6.78 -6.96
N SER A 36 -3.67 -7.52 -5.87
CA SER A 36 -4.74 -8.35 -5.30
C SER A 36 -5.96 -7.50 -4.92
N TYR A 37 -5.73 -6.34 -4.30
CA TYR A 37 -6.81 -5.41 -3.96
C TYR A 37 -7.51 -4.88 -5.22
N ASN A 38 -6.76 -4.48 -6.25
CA ASN A 38 -7.31 -3.96 -7.50
C ASN A 38 -8.09 -5.00 -8.33
N GLN A 39 -7.86 -6.29 -8.12
CA GLN A 39 -8.59 -7.37 -8.78
C GLN A 39 -9.99 -7.60 -8.19
N GLN A 40 -10.30 -7.00 -7.03
CA GLN A 40 -11.61 -7.16 -6.41
C GLN A 40 -12.70 -6.50 -7.26
N PRO A 41 -13.85 -7.17 -7.49
CA PRO A 41 -14.90 -6.66 -8.37
C PRO A 41 -15.61 -5.40 -7.84
N GLU A 42 -15.42 -5.09 -6.55
CA GLU A 42 -15.98 -3.92 -5.87
C GLU A 42 -15.16 -2.64 -6.15
N VAL A 43 -13.92 -2.80 -6.63
CA VAL A 43 -12.99 -1.70 -6.87
C VAL A 43 -13.20 -1.14 -8.26
N GLN A 44 -13.61 0.13 -8.33
CA GLN A 44 -13.89 0.81 -9.60
C GLN A 44 -12.64 1.45 -10.22
N ASN A 45 -11.86 2.16 -9.39
CA ASN A 45 -10.63 2.84 -9.79
C ASN A 45 -9.43 2.10 -9.19
N ALA A 46 -8.35 2.00 -9.96
CA ALA A 46 -7.13 1.35 -9.49
C ALA A 46 -6.55 2.14 -8.32
N PHE A 47 -6.01 1.44 -7.34
CA PHE A 47 -5.24 2.00 -6.25
C PHE A 47 -3.76 1.78 -6.51
N ARG A 48 -2.96 2.79 -6.16
CA ARG A 48 -1.51 2.74 -6.25
C ARG A 48 -0.90 2.92 -4.86
N LEU A 49 0.22 2.25 -4.62
CA LEU A 49 0.98 2.39 -3.38
C LEU A 49 1.35 3.87 -3.14
N LEU A 50 0.99 4.40 -1.97
CA LEU A 50 1.33 5.75 -1.55
C LEU A 50 2.56 5.74 -0.65
N SER A 51 2.54 4.90 0.38
CA SER A 51 3.63 4.76 1.34
C SER A 51 3.54 3.43 2.07
N ALA A 52 4.68 2.82 2.41
CA ALA A 52 4.75 1.59 3.19
C ALA A 52 5.70 1.78 4.38
N GLU A 53 5.52 0.94 5.41
CA GLU A 53 6.48 0.81 6.51
C GLU A 53 7.88 0.50 5.94
N PRO A 54 8.97 1.02 6.53
CA PRO A 54 10.32 0.67 6.10
C PRO A 54 10.56 -0.83 6.13
N GLU A 55 11.30 -1.32 5.13
CA GLU A 55 11.73 -2.73 5.07
C GLU A 55 12.44 -3.12 6.38
N PRO A 56 12.20 -4.32 6.93
CA PRO A 56 12.88 -4.74 8.14
C PRO A 56 14.40 -4.79 7.94
N GLY A 57 15.14 -4.64 9.04
CA GLY A 57 16.60 -4.62 9.01
C GLY A 57 17.21 -5.91 8.40
N PRO A 58 18.47 -5.84 7.95
CA PRO A 58 19.13 -6.95 7.28
C PRO A 58 19.16 -8.21 8.16
N GLY A 59 18.71 -9.34 7.61
CA GLY A 59 18.64 -10.64 8.28
C GLY A 59 17.25 -11.02 8.83
N VAL A 60 16.24 -10.18 8.61
CA VAL A 60 14.84 -10.50 8.93
C VAL A 60 14.16 -11.01 7.66
N GLU A 61 13.81 -12.30 7.65
CA GLU A 61 13.06 -12.92 6.55
C GLU A 61 11.65 -12.34 6.44
N LEU A 62 11.12 -12.16 5.23
CA LEU A 62 9.71 -11.78 5.04
C LEU A 62 8.75 -12.75 5.74
N SER A 63 9.09 -14.04 5.76
CA SER A 63 8.34 -15.09 6.47
C SER A 63 8.25 -14.86 7.98
N SER A 64 9.14 -14.03 8.55
CA SER A 64 9.13 -13.64 9.96
C SER A 64 8.35 -12.35 10.23
N LEU A 65 8.03 -11.57 9.19
CA LEU A 65 7.12 -10.43 9.31
C LEU A 65 5.71 -10.95 9.59
N GLN A 66 5.18 -10.61 10.76
CA GLN A 66 3.80 -10.98 11.10
C GLN A 66 2.78 -10.28 10.18
N LYS A 67 3.05 -9.04 9.76
CA LYS A 67 2.14 -8.20 8.97
C LYS A 67 2.91 -7.18 8.12
N LEU A 68 2.38 -6.88 6.94
CA LEU A 68 2.72 -5.71 6.15
C LEU A 68 1.75 -4.58 6.50
N ASN A 69 2.27 -3.36 6.64
CA ASN A 69 1.49 -2.15 6.79
C ASN A 69 1.83 -1.18 5.67
N PHE A 70 0.82 -0.75 4.93
CA PHE A 70 0.99 0.18 3.83
C PHE A 70 -0.27 0.99 3.57
N SER A 71 -0.10 2.09 2.88
CA SER A 71 -1.15 3.00 2.44
C SER A 71 -1.16 3.05 0.92
N MET A 72 -2.36 3.07 0.35
CA MET A 72 -2.59 3.20 -1.08
C MET A 72 -3.58 4.33 -1.33
N MET A 73 -3.51 4.95 -2.50
CA MET A 73 -4.39 6.05 -2.90
C MET A 73 -5.04 5.72 -4.25
N GLU A 74 -6.29 6.14 -4.38
CA GLU A 74 -7.08 6.03 -5.62
C GLU A 74 -6.41 6.79 -6.78
N THR A 75 -6.38 6.16 -7.95
CA THR A 75 -5.84 6.72 -9.20
C THR A 75 -6.95 7.12 -10.16
N GLU A 76 -6.60 7.82 -11.23
CA GLU A 76 -7.54 8.18 -12.30
C GLU A 76 -7.88 7.00 -13.23
N CYS A 77 -7.09 5.93 -13.18
CA CYS A 77 -7.31 4.74 -13.98
C CYS A 77 -8.44 3.89 -13.41
N ALA A 78 -9.23 3.28 -14.31
CA ALA A 78 -10.16 2.23 -13.92
C ALA A 78 -9.39 0.97 -13.46
N ALA A 79 -9.88 0.28 -12.44
CA ALA A 79 -9.27 -0.97 -11.95
C ALA A 79 -9.24 -2.08 -13.01
N SER A 80 -10.20 -2.06 -13.95
CA SER A 80 -10.26 -2.98 -15.08
C SER A 80 -9.29 -2.63 -16.23
N ALA A 81 -8.56 -1.52 -16.15
CA ALA A 81 -7.59 -1.16 -17.17
C ALA A 81 -6.42 -2.16 -17.15
N ARG A 82 -5.88 -2.50 -18.34
CA ARG A 82 -4.66 -3.33 -18.44
C ARG A 82 -3.37 -2.55 -18.16
N ALA A 83 -3.49 -1.34 -17.64
CA ALA A 83 -2.35 -0.50 -17.29
C ALA A 83 -1.80 -0.93 -15.92
N SER A 84 -0.49 -0.78 -15.72
CA SER A 84 0.07 -0.98 -14.39
C SER A 84 -0.42 0.14 -13.46
N PRO A 85 -0.71 -0.13 -12.17
CA PRO A 85 -1.11 0.91 -11.23
C PRO A 85 -0.04 2.02 -11.08
N ASP A 86 1.23 1.70 -11.35
CA ASP A 86 2.35 2.64 -11.27
C ASP A 86 2.42 3.65 -12.42
N ASP A 87 1.82 3.34 -13.55
CA ASP A 87 1.70 4.25 -14.70
C ASP A 87 0.52 5.24 -14.55
N CYS A 88 -0.30 5.05 -13.52
CA CYS A 88 -1.49 5.85 -13.28
C CYS A 88 -1.21 6.98 -12.29
N ASP A 89 -1.67 8.18 -12.65
CA ASP A 89 -1.61 9.35 -11.78
C ASP A 89 -2.64 9.22 -10.64
N PHE A 90 -2.27 9.75 -9.47
CA PHE A 90 -3.18 9.83 -8.34
C PHE A 90 -4.32 10.78 -8.65
N LYS A 91 -5.53 10.36 -8.30
CA LYS A 91 -6.73 11.16 -8.48
C LYS A 91 -6.74 12.34 -7.51
N GLU A 92 -7.16 13.52 -7.98
CA GLU A 92 -7.32 14.68 -7.10
C GLU A 92 -8.37 14.40 -6.01
N ASN A 93 -7.98 14.54 -4.74
CA ASN A 93 -8.79 14.15 -3.57
C ASN A 93 -9.20 12.66 -3.60
N GLY A 94 -8.35 11.80 -4.17
CA GLY A 94 -8.53 10.36 -4.18
C GLY A 94 -8.60 9.78 -2.77
N VAL A 95 -9.37 8.70 -2.62
CA VAL A 95 -9.51 8.02 -1.34
C VAL A 95 -8.18 7.37 -0.94
N ILE A 96 -7.76 7.59 0.31
CA ILE A 96 -6.60 6.90 0.89
C ILE A 96 -7.12 5.71 1.69
N LYS A 97 -6.54 4.54 1.43
CA LYS A 97 -6.79 3.32 2.19
C LYS A 97 -5.53 2.95 2.96
N GLU A 98 -5.69 2.69 4.25
CA GLU A 98 -4.67 2.06 5.09
C GLU A 98 -4.94 0.57 5.12
N CYS A 99 -3.96 -0.21 4.66
CA CYS A 99 -4.05 -1.65 4.55
C CYS A 99 -3.03 -2.33 5.46
N SER A 100 -3.48 -3.39 6.11
CA SER A 100 -2.61 -4.30 6.87
C SER A 100 -2.97 -5.74 6.55
N GLY A 101 -1.98 -6.61 6.43
CA GLY A 101 -2.23 -8.02 6.14
C GLY A 101 -1.03 -8.91 6.43
N PRO A 102 -1.25 -10.17 6.87
CA PRO A 102 -0.18 -11.14 7.03
C PRO A 102 0.29 -11.64 5.65
N VAL A 103 1.60 -11.82 5.48
CA VAL A 103 2.16 -12.48 4.30
C VAL A 103 2.16 -13.98 4.57
N GLN A 104 1.08 -14.65 4.20
CA GLN A 104 1.00 -16.11 4.34
C GLN A 104 1.25 -16.77 2.99
N PHE A 105 2.37 -17.49 2.88
CA PHE A 105 2.63 -18.38 1.77
C PHE A 105 1.87 -19.69 1.98
N ARG A 106 0.70 -19.87 1.34
CA ARG A 106 -0.02 -21.14 1.38
C ARG A 106 0.36 -21.99 0.18
N GLN A 107 1.22 -22.98 0.45
CA GLN A 107 1.54 -24.19 -0.30
C GLN A 107 1.90 -24.11 -1.80
N ASP A 108 1.54 -23.08 -2.57
CA ASP A 108 1.97 -22.79 -3.95
C ASP A 108 1.44 -21.43 -4.47
N LEU A 109 0.67 -20.67 -3.68
CA LEU A 109 0.29 -19.28 -3.99
C LEU A 109 0.45 -18.36 -2.77
N PRO A 110 0.98 -17.14 -2.95
CA PRO A 110 0.89 -16.11 -1.94
C PRO A 110 -0.56 -15.60 -1.93
N GLU A 111 -1.33 -15.99 -0.91
CA GLU A 111 -2.67 -15.45 -0.68
C GLU A 111 -2.54 -14.34 0.36
N ILE A 112 -2.76 -13.10 -0.09
CA ILE A 112 -2.61 -11.92 0.76
C ILE A 112 -4.01 -11.51 1.24
N ASP A 113 -4.35 -11.92 2.46
CA ASP A 113 -5.58 -11.50 3.13
C ASP A 113 -5.39 -10.09 3.68
N LEU A 114 -5.87 -9.09 2.93
CA LEU A 114 -5.69 -7.68 3.23
C LEU A 114 -6.89 -7.11 3.98
N SER A 115 -6.64 -6.52 5.13
CA SER A 115 -7.60 -5.68 5.84
C SER A 115 -7.31 -4.22 5.50
N CYS A 116 -8.14 -3.62 4.65
CA CYS A 116 -8.05 -2.22 4.26
C CYS A 116 -9.17 -1.36 4.86
N SER A 117 -8.82 -0.23 5.45
CA SER A 117 -9.76 0.76 6.01
C SER A 117 -9.57 2.12 5.36
N ASP A 118 -10.67 2.89 5.25
CA ASP A 118 -10.60 4.29 4.83
C ASP A 118 -9.78 5.10 5.82
N ALA A 119 -8.63 5.59 5.36
CA ALA A 119 -7.89 6.62 6.06
C ALA A 119 -8.62 7.93 5.79
N SER A 120 -9.69 8.16 6.55
CA SER A 120 -10.39 9.43 6.56
C SER A 120 -9.33 10.52 6.68
N SER A 121 -9.15 11.30 5.62
CA SER A 121 -8.40 12.55 5.65
C SER A 121 -9.19 13.52 6.51
N ASP A 122 -9.24 13.27 7.81
CA ASP A 122 -9.85 14.16 8.79
C ASP A 122 -9.00 15.44 8.68
N PRO A 123 -9.50 16.51 8.03
CA PRO A 123 -8.72 17.73 7.97
C PRO A 123 -8.57 18.13 9.41
N VAL A 124 -7.35 18.14 9.95
CA VAL A 124 -7.08 18.60 11.31
C VAL A 124 -7.80 19.93 11.46
N LEU A 125 -8.98 19.90 12.08
CA LEU A 125 -9.80 21.07 12.27
C LEU A 125 -9.05 21.84 13.35
N ILE A 126 -8.10 22.67 12.92
CA ILE A 126 -7.52 23.68 13.78
C ILE A 126 -8.71 24.55 14.16
N GLN A 127 -9.32 24.27 15.31
CA GLN A 127 -10.22 25.19 15.96
C GLN A 127 -9.38 26.45 16.21
N ARG A 128 -9.44 27.39 15.26
CA ARG A 128 -8.99 28.76 15.48
C ARG A 128 -9.91 29.30 16.56
N GLY A 129 -9.47 29.06 17.79
CA GLY A 129 -10.15 29.44 19.00
C GLY A 129 -10.61 30.88 18.89
N ARG A 130 -11.78 31.11 19.47
CA ARG A 130 -12.57 32.33 19.64
C ARG A 130 -11.82 33.53 20.26
N PHE A 131 -10.50 33.61 20.14
CA PHE A 131 -9.63 34.67 20.66
C PHE A 131 -9.86 36.05 20.00
N GLY A 132 -10.44 36.09 18.79
CA GLY A 132 -10.76 37.37 18.12
C GLY A 132 -11.80 38.23 18.87
N ARG A 133 -12.64 37.64 19.73
CA ARG A 133 -13.62 38.41 20.53
C ARG A 133 -13.04 38.99 21.82
N PHE A 134 -11.99 38.39 22.37
CA PHE A 134 -11.42 38.87 23.64
C PHE A 134 -10.59 40.15 23.45
N LEU A 135 -9.90 40.28 22.31
CA LEU A 135 -9.09 41.46 21.99
C LEU A 135 -9.91 42.72 21.68
N ARG A 136 -11.21 42.61 21.37
CA ARG A 136 -12.10 43.78 21.20
C ARG A 136 -12.41 44.48 22.53
N LYS A 137 -12.31 43.79 23.67
CA LYS A 137 -12.66 44.36 24.98
C LYS A 137 -11.49 45.13 25.64
N VAL A 138 -10.25 44.86 25.23
CA VAL A 138 -9.04 45.50 25.79
C VAL A 138 -8.72 46.86 25.15
N ARG A 139 -9.26 47.18 23.97
CA ARG A 139 -9.02 48.47 23.28
C ARG A 139 -9.66 49.71 23.93
N ARG A 140 -10.35 49.58 25.06
CA ARG A 140 -10.98 50.72 25.77
C ARG A 140 -10.13 51.34 26.89
N PHE A 141 -8.95 50.81 27.20
CA PHE A 141 -8.00 51.47 28.10
C PHE A 141 -6.90 52.17 27.30
N ARG A 142 -7.15 53.44 26.93
CA ARG A 142 -6.09 54.39 26.55
C ARG A 142 -5.70 55.18 27.81
N PRO A 143 -4.59 54.85 28.51
CA PRO A 143 -4.06 55.78 29.49
C PRO A 143 -3.54 57.03 28.76
N ARG A 144 -4.09 58.20 29.11
CA ARG A 144 -3.53 59.49 28.70
C ARG A 144 -2.26 59.74 29.51
N VAL A 145 -1.10 59.45 28.94
CA VAL A 145 0.18 59.86 29.51
C VAL A 145 0.39 61.34 29.15
N LYS A 146 0.37 62.23 30.15
CA LYS A 146 0.82 63.62 30.01
C LYS A 146 2.32 63.65 30.30
N PHE A 147 3.10 64.02 29.31
CA PHE A 147 4.50 64.39 29.51
C PHE A 147 4.53 65.89 29.85
N ASN A 148 5.06 66.23 31.03
CA ASN A 148 5.44 67.61 31.33
C ASN A 148 6.87 67.81 30.81
N VAL A 149 7.04 68.84 29.99
CA VAL A 149 8.32 69.41 29.56
C VAL A 149 8.76 70.46 30.56
#